data_AF-A0A953KS57-F1
#
_entry.id   AF-A0A953KS57-F1
#
_cell.length_a   1.000
_cell.length_b   1.000
_cell.length_c   1.000
_cell.angle_alpha   90.00
_cell.angle_beta   90.00
_cell.angle_gamma   90.00
#
_symmetry.space_group_name_H-M   'P 1'
#
loop_
_entity.id
_entity.type
_entity.pdbx_description
1 polymer ?
#
loop_
_entity_poly.entity_id
_entity_poly.type
_entity_poly.pdbx_seq_one_letter_code
_entity_poly.pdbx_strand_id
1 'polypeptide(L)'
;MSQKTFETSASPTVAINARRGISVQGWNENRVVVEVDDAADVQQNGDTLSIGTRGDCMVRMPRGGTLQIERAGRTVRIVGVTGALRVMKAGDDLHLRECTGSLIDTVGGELNAAGIVGDVFARSVGQSAEVRGVTGGVTLLAVGGTVRLSDVKGRFQGGAIGGSLKCAEVEIAGNLSVGGSAEFRLNPGPEDAFLVRAGGSIHCAVANGARAQLSLIDHQGARELALGEGGPQITLIAGGTVRAQQGGFDGSSTNRATSARIDDALGRLDGIGEELGLRFKMLGNDFEALGSMGDRIAQRARRAAERATEKARRRAERDLERAQRRAQGPSFSFAWPRGSGDGPGGFAMPATGPAEPAPPPAEPVSDAERMAILRLVEQKKISVAQADQLLQALEG
;
A
#
# COMPACT_ATOMS: atom_id res chain seq x y z
N MET A 1 3.21 20.65 26.68
CA MET A 1 3.09 21.15 25.29
C MET A 1 3.25 22.65 25.28
N SER A 2 4.22 23.14 24.51
CA SER A 2 4.38 24.55 24.19
C SER A 2 3.96 24.79 22.74
N GLN A 3 3.21 25.87 22.50
CA GLN A 3 2.76 26.27 21.16
C GLN A 3 3.42 27.59 20.80
N LYS A 4 3.96 27.67 19.58
CA LYS A 4 4.51 28.90 18.99
C LYS A 4 3.88 29.11 17.63
N THR A 5 3.54 30.36 17.32
CA THR A 5 2.95 30.75 16.03
C THR A 5 3.86 31.74 15.34
N PHE A 6 4.07 31.55 14.05
CA PHE A 6 4.92 32.36 13.20
C PHE A 6 4.14 32.76 11.95
N GLU A 7 3.99 34.06 11.71
CA GLU A 7 3.39 34.56 10.48
C GLU A 7 4.36 34.35 9.31
N THR A 8 3.85 33.86 8.19
CA THR A 8 4.64 33.47 6.99
C THR A 8 3.94 33.87 5.71
N SER A 9 4.54 33.60 4.55
CA SER A 9 3.83 33.64 3.28
C SER A 9 2.92 32.41 3.10
N ALA A 10 2.33 32.27 1.91
CA ALA A 10 1.58 31.08 1.50
C ALA A 10 2.49 29.88 1.11
N SER A 11 3.79 30.12 0.95
CA SER A 11 4.79 29.14 0.49
C SER A 11 6.09 29.18 1.32
N PRO A 12 6.03 29.08 2.66
CA PRO A 12 7.22 29.07 3.49
C PRO A 12 8.06 27.81 3.26
N THR A 13 9.34 27.89 3.61
CA THR A 13 10.21 26.71 3.71
C THR A 13 10.32 26.30 5.17
N VAL A 14 9.88 25.08 5.50
CA VAL A 14 9.92 24.55 6.87
C VAL A 14 10.88 23.38 6.89
N ALA A 15 11.98 23.53 7.61
CA ALA A 15 12.96 22.50 7.89
C ALA A 15 12.76 21.95 9.32
N ILE A 16 12.60 20.63 9.45
CA ILE A 16 12.33 19.98 10.74
C ILE A 16 13.39 18.92 11.01
N ASN A 17 13.96 18.99 12.20
CA ASN A 17 14.85 17.99 12.77
C ASN A 17 14.33 17.58 14.15
N ALA A 18 13.70 16.40 14.21
CA ALA A 18 13.12 15.87 15.44
C ALA A 18 13.74 14.52 15.80
N ARG A 19 14.01 14.32 17.09
CA ARG A 19 14.47 13.00 17.59
C ARG A 19 13.34 11.99 17.80
N ARG A 20 12.08 12.41 17.79
CA ARG A 20 10.91 11.53 17.88
C ARG A 20 10.02 11.66 16.65
N GLY A 21 8.69 11.62 16.82
CA GLY A 21 7.72 11.64 15.74
C GLY A 21 7.41 13.05 15.28
N ILE A 22 6.98 13.15 14.01
CA ILE A 22 6.60 14.42 13.38
C ILE A 22 5.20 14.24 12.79
N SER A 23 4.31 15.18 13.09
CA SER A 23 3.00 15.28 12.46
C SER A 23 2.88 16.64 11.78
N VAL A 24 2.79 16.66 10.45
CA VAL A 24 2.62 17.88 9.66
C VAL A 24 1.25 17.91 9.00
N GLN A 25 0.53 19.02 9.15
CA GLN A 25 -0.76 19.26 8.53
C GLN A 25 -0.74 20.55 7.70
N GLY A 26 -1.06 20.43 6.41
CA GLY A 26 -1.23 21.55 5.50
C GLY A 26 -2.60 22.23 5.65
N TRP A 27 -2.62 23.55 5.80
CA TRP A 27 -3.83 24.38 5.92
C TRP A 27 -3.80 25.63 5.04
N ASN A 28 -4.90 26.38 5.01
CA ASN A 28 -5.09 27.54 4.13
C ASN A 28 -4.74 28.88 4.80
N GLU A 29 -4.06 28.85 5.95
CA GLU A 29 -3.62 30.05 6.66
C GLU A 29 -2.14 30.31 6.38
N ASN A 30 -1.77 31.58 6.19
CA ASN A 30 -0.40 32.03 5.94
C ASN A 30 0.40 32.16 7.25
N ARG A 31 0.40 31.11 8.04
CA ARG A 31 1.18 31.01 9.26
C ARG A 31 1.58 29.58 9.54
N VAL A 32 2.65 29.44 10.29
CA VAL A 32 3.13 28.16 10.79
C VAL A 32 2.89 28.10 12.29
N VAL A 33 2.16 27.08 12.74
CA VAL A 33 1.97 26.77 14.16
C VAL A 33 2.77 25.53 14.50
N VAL A 34 3.62 25.65 15.51
CA VAL A 34 4.52 24.61 15.98
C VAL A 34 4.14 24.27 17.41
N GLU A 35 3.72 23.03 17.63
CA GLU A 35 3.37 22.45 18.91
C GLU A 35 4.38 21.37 19.26
N VAL A 36 4.96 21.47 20.45
CA VAL A 36 6.07 20.61 20.87
C VAL A 36 5.93 20.23 22.34
N ASP A 37 6.19 18.97 22.63
CA ASP A 37 6.11 18.44 24.00
C ASP A 37 7.27 18.94 24.87
N ASP A 38 8.47 18.98 24.29
CA ASP A 38 9.72 19.38 24.92
C ASP A 38 10.21 20.75 24.46
N ALA A 39 11.34 21.20 25.02
CA ALA A 39 12.05 22.37 24.52
C ALA A 39 12.40 22.21 23.03
N ALA A 40 11.97 23.19 22.23
CA ALA A 40 12.27 23.29 20.82
C ALA A 40 13.03 24.59 20.52
N ASP A 41 14.11 24.45 19.78
CA ASP A 41 14.80 25.56 19.14
C ASP A 41 14.08 25.84 17.81
N VAL A 42 13.46 27.01 17.71
CA VAL A 42 12.74 27.41 16.49
C VAL A 42 13.29 28.75 16.05
N GLN A 43 13.90 28.76 14.88
CA GLN A 43 14.50 29.93 14.27
C GLN A 43 13.75 30.30 13.01
N GLN A 44 13.25 31.53 12.94
CA GLN A 44 12.64 32.08 11.74
C GLN A 44 13.61 33.08 11.10
N ASN A 45 13.94 32.86 9.83
CA ASN A 45 14.66 33.83 8.99
C ASN A 45 13.81 34.16 7.77
N GLY A 46 13.06 35.25 7.85
CA GLY A 46 12.05 35.61 6.85
C GLY A 46 10.99 34.52 6.72
N ASP A 47 10.93 33.90 5.53
CA ASP A 47 9.95 32.85 5.20
C ASP A 47 10.48 31.42 5.36
N THR A 48 11.67 31.28 5.98
CA THR A 48 12.27 30.00 6.31
C THR A 48 12.21 29.76 7.81
N LEU A 49 11.66 28.61 8.21
CA LEU A 49 11.59 28.16 9.60
C LEU A 49 12.43 26.91 9.77
N SER A 50 13.34 26.95 10.74
CA SER A 50 14.10 25.79 11.19
C SER A 50 13.62 25.37 12.58
N ILE A 51 13.18 24.13 12.71
CA ILE A 51 12.61 23.57 13.93
C ILE A 51 13.49 22.38 14.38
N GLY A 52 14.18 22.56 15.50
CA GLY A 52 14.95 21.52 16.18
C GLY A 52 14.30 21.10 17.48
N THR A 53 13.94 19.83 17.64
CA THR A 53 13.36 19.32 18.89
C THR A 53 13.83 17.92 19.26
N ARG A 54 13.85 17.64 20.56
CA ARG A 54 14.11 16.30 21.11
C ARG A 54 12.83 15.49 21.30
N GLY A 55 11.68 16.15 21.37
CA GLY A 55 10.37 15.56 21.60
C GLY A 55 9.59 15.30 20.30
N ASP A 56 8.31 14.98 20.47
CA ASP A 56 7.36 14.89 19.38
C ASP A 56 6.99 16.31 18.89
N CYS A 57 6.80 16.46 17.59
CA CYS A 57 6.57 17.75 16.95
C CYS A 57 5.30 17.69 16.10
N MET A 58 4.40 18.63 16.33
CA MET A 58 3.24 18.86 15.49
C MET A 58 3.35 20.23 14.83
N VAL A 59 3.29 20.25 13.50
CA VAL A 59 3.43 21.46 12.71
C VAL A 59 2.22 21.62 11.82
N ARG A 60 1.60 22.79 11.86
CA ARG A 60 0.59 23.22 10.90
C ARG A 60 1.21 24.29 10.04
N MET A 61 1.19 24.10 8.72
CA MET A 61 1.85 25.00 7.78
C MET A 61 0.98 25.25 6.55
N PRO A 62 1.18 26.35 5.81
CA PRO A 62 0.49 26.61 4.56
C PRO A 62 0.67 25.43 3.58
N ARG A 63 -0.40 25.01 2.90
CA ARG A 63 -0.34 23.87 1.96
C ARG A 63 0.72 24.05 0.88
N GLY A 64 0.89 25.26 0.35
CA GLY A 64 1.87 25.60 -0.67
C GLY A 64 3.31 25.70 -0.17
N GLY A 65 3.58 25.46 1.11
CA GLY A 65 4.91 25.50 1.69
C GLY A 65 5.77 24.30 1.34
N THR A 66 7.07 24.51 1.27
CA THR A 66 8.08 23.46 1.09
C THR A 66 8.41 22.85 2.44
N LEU A 67 8.29 21.53 2.56
CA LEU A 67 8.60 20.79 3.77
C LEU A 67 9.87 19.95 3.58
N GLN A 68 10.85 20.18 4.44
CA GLN A 68 12.09 19.41 4.50
C GLN A 68 12.22 18.76 5.88
N ILE A 69 12.20 17.43 5.91
CA ILE A 69 12.47 16.67 7.14
C ILE A 69 13.89 16.11 7.02
N GLU A 70 14.82 16.69 7.78
CA GLU A 70 16.20 16.20 7.83
C GLU A 70 16.27 14.87 8.56
N ARG A 71 15.54 14.78 9.68
CA ARG A 71 15.51 13.59 10.51
C ARG A 71 14.25 13.57 11.36
N ALA A 72 13.61 12.41 11.39
CA ALA A 72 12.65 12.00 12.40
C ALA A 72 13.13 10.69 13.01
N GLY A 73 13.18 10.60 14.34
CA GLY A 73 13.60 9.37 15.01
C GLY A 73 12.50 8.32 15.11
N ARG A 74 11.24 8.70 14.92
CA ARG A 74 10.07 7.80 14.91
C ARG A 74 9.21 8.04 13.67
N THR A 75 7.93 7.68 13.76
CA THR A 75 6.93 7.84 12.70
C THR A 75 6.77 9.29 12.24
N VAL A 76 6.68 9.48 10.93
CA VAL A 76 6.38 10.75 10.29
C VAL A 76 5.01 10.66 9.64
N ARG A 77 4.13 11.61 9.94
CA ARG A 77 2.82 11.75 9.30
C ARG A 77 2.71 13.11 8.65
N ILE A 78 2.44 13.14 7.35
CA ILE A 78 2.28 14.37 6.58
C ILE A 78 0.96 14.31 5.83
N VAL A 79 0.15 15.34 5.98
CA VAL A 79 -1.18 15.42 5.36
C VAL A 79 -1.39 16.79 4.72
N GLY A 80 -1.72 16.81 3.43
CA GLY A 80 -2.21 18.00 2.74
C GLY A 80 -1.12 19.03 2.39
N VAL A 81 0.14 18.61 2.24
CA VAL A 81 1.25 19.49 1.82
C VAL A 81 1.38 19.40 0.30
N THR A 82 1.09 20.51 -0.38
CA THR A 82 1.11 20.62 -1.85
C THR A 82 2.34 21.34 -2.39
N GLY A 83 3.25 21.80 -1.54
CA GLY A 83 4.58 22.26 -1.95
C GLY A 83 5.58 21.10 -2.08
N ALA A 84 6.84 21.43 -2.33
CA ALA A 84 7.88 20.42 -2.46
C ALA A 84 8.07 19.68 -1.12
N LEU A 85 8.07 18.35 -1.16
CA LEU A 85 8.25 17.50 0.01
C LEU A 85 9.53 16.69 -0.11
N ARG A 86 10.43 16.88 0.87
CA ARG A 86 11.67 16.10 0.99
C ARG A 86 11.80 15.50 2.38
N VAL A 87 11.94 14.18 2.46
CA VAL A 87 12.19 13.44 3.71
C VAL A 87 13.51 12.71 3.59
N MET A 88 14.52 13.18 4.33
CA MET A 88 15.86 12.58 4.31
C MET A 88 15.91 11.30 5.16
N LYS A 89 15.34 11.33 6.37
CA LYS A 89 15.32 10.15 7.24
C LYS A 89 14.08 10.09 8.11
N ALA A 90 13.31 9.02 7.96
CA ALA A 90 12.29 8.59 8.89
C ALA A 90 12.78 7.31 9.61
N GLY A 91 12.81 7.34 10.94
CA GLY A 91 13.33 6.23 11.76
C GLY A 91 12.44 4.99 11.72
N ASP A 92 11.13 5.21 11.81
CA ASP A 92 10.10 4.16 11.74
C ASP A 92 9.30 4.36 10.44
N ASP A 93 7.98 4.49 10.54
CA ASP A 93 7.07 4.56 9.40
C ASP A 93 6.93 5.99 8.83
N LEU A 94 6.64 6.07 7.54
CA LEU A 94 6.33 7.31 6.85
C LEU A 94 4.93 7.24 6.23
N HIS A 95 4.02 8.07 6.73
CA HIS A 95 2.66 8.20 6.19
C HIS A 95 2.52 9.53 5.45
N LEU A 96 2.27 9.45 4.15
CA LEU A 96 1.99 10.58 3.27
C LEU A 96 0.55 10.51 2.78
N ARG A 97 -0.20 11.60 2.94
CA ARG A 97 -1.57 11.68 2.42
C ARG A 97 -1.83 13.03 1.76
N GLU A 98 -2.44 13.02 0.57
CA GLU A 98 -2.82 14.25 -0.15
C GLU A 98 -1.63 15.20 -0.31
N CYS A 99 -0.47 14.65 -0.67
CA CYS A 99 0.75 15.43 -0.88
C CYS A 99 1.06 15.54 -2.37
N THR A 100 1.93 16.48 -2.75
CA THR A 100 2.52 16.53 -4.08
C THR A 100 3.79 15.67 -4.17
N GLY A 101 4.44 15.67 -5.34
CA GLY A 101 5.65 14.91 -5.62
C GLY A 101 6.64 14.90 -4.45
N SER A 102 7.11 13.71 -4.09
CA SER A 102 7.78 13.43 -2.83
C SER A 102 9.13 12.77 -3.05
N LEU A 103 10.18 13.37 -2.49
CA LEU A 103 11.54 12.84 -2.49
C LEU A 103 11.88 12.28 -1.11
N ILE A 104 11.98 10.96 -1.03
CA ILE A 104 12.24 10.22 0.21
C ILE A 104 13.59 9.52 0.07
N ASP A 105 14.48 9.73 1.02
CA ASP A 105 15.77 9.06 1.02
C ASP A 105 15.67 7.74 1.80
N THR A 106 15.57 7.78 3.13
CA THR A 106 15.47 6.55 3.93
C THR A 106 14.26 6.52 4.85
N VAL A 107 13.52 5.41 4.83
CA VAL A 107 12.47 5.04 5.80
C VAL A 107 12.89 3.73 6.48
N GLY A 108 12.97 3.71 7.81
CA GLY A 108 13.38 2.51 8.54
C GLY A 108 12.26 1.46 8.66
N GLY A 109 11.01 1.90 8.73
CA GLY A 109 9.82 1.05 8.81
C GLY A 109 9.08 0.94 7.48
N GLU A 110 7.76 1.15 7.54
CA GLU A 110 6.84 1.06 6.40
C GLU A 110 6.60 2.42 5.74
N LEU A 111 6.56 2.44 4.41
CA LEU A 111 6.12 3.59 3.61
C LEU A 111 4.64 3.44 3.24
N ASN A 112 3.80 4.37 3.66
CA ASN A 112 2.39 4.43 3.34
C ASN A 112 2.09 5.75 2.62
N ALA A 113 1.90 5.73 1.31
CA ALA A 113 1.64 6.93 0.51
C ALA A 113 0.28 6.85 -0.21
N ALA A 114 -0.60 7.82 0.04
CA ALA A 114 -1.96 7.83 -0.49
C ALA A 114 -2.36 9.18 -1.09
N GLY A 115 -2.88 9.17 -2.33
CA GLY A 115 -3.39 10.38 -2.98
C GLY A 115 -2.28 11.39 -3.31
N ILE A 116 -1.20 10.92 -3.95
CA ILE A 116 -0.05 11.76 -4.28
C ILE A 116 -0.21 12.36 -5.68
N VAL A 117 -0.05 13.68 -5.78
CA VAL A 117 -0.09 14.41 -7.04
C VAL A 117 1.35 14.61 -7.57
N GLY A 118 1.71 13.93 -8.65
CA GLY A 118 3.08 13.85 -9.18
C GLY A 118 3.79 12.54 -8.81
N ASP A 119 5.12 12.56 -8.85
CA ASP A 119 5.97 11.37 -8.70
C ASP A 119 6.35 11.09 -7.24
N VAL A 120 6.48 9.82 -6.89
CA VAL A 120 7.02 9.37 -5.60
C VAL A 120 8.36 8.71 -5.83
N PHE A 121 9.41 9.23 -5.20
CA PHE A 121 10.73 8.62 -5.19
C PHE A 121 11.09 8.22 -3.76
N ALA A 122 11.45 6.95 -3.54
CA ALA A 122 12.06 6.49 -2.29
C ALA A 122 13.35 5.70 -2.58
N ARG A 123 14.47 6.10 -1.96
CA ARG A 123 15.73 5.35 -2.12
C ARG A 123 15.71 4.05 -1.33
N SER A 124 15.34 4.07 -0.05
CA SER A 124 15.35 2.88 0.79
C SER A 124 14.16 2.84 1.74
N VAL A 125 13.46 1.71 1.78
CA VAL A 125 12.38 1.40 2.74
C VAL A 125 12.75 0.10 3.46
N GLY A 126 12.90 0.15 4.78
CA GLY A 126 13.40 -0.98 5.57
C GLY A 126 12.43 -2.17 5.62
N GLN A 127 11.12 -1.90 5.66
CA GLN A 127 10.08 -2.92 5.67
C GLN A 127 9.25 -2.85 4.37
N SER A 128 7.94 -2.71 4.46
CA SER A 128 7.03 -2.75 3.31
C SER A 128 6.75 -1.35 2.75
N ALA A 129 6.23 -1.30 1.52
CA ALA A 129 5.75 -0.05 0.93
C ALA A 129 4.35 -0.27 0.33
N GLU A 130 3.37 0.49 0.84
CA GLU A 130 2.03 0.57 0.30
C GLU A 130 1.80 1.95 -0.31
N VAL A 131 1.57 1.96 -1.62
CA VAL A 131 1.37 3.20 -2.38
C VAL A 131 0.06 3.11 -3.16
N ARG A 132 -0.81 4.09 -2.96
CA ARG A 132 -2.14 4.13 -3.56
C ARG A 132 -2.50 5.50 -4.12
N GLY A 133 -3.07 5.53 -5.32
CA GLY A 133 -3.62 6.77 -5.88
C GLY A 133 -2.52 7.79 -6.18
N VAL A 134 -1.58 7.43 -7.04
CA VAL A 134 -0.49 8.30 -7.46
C VAL A 134 -0.71 8.68 -8.92
N THR A 135 -0.71 9.98 -9.19
CA THR A 135 -0.94 10.48 -10.55
C THR A 135 0.30 10.44 -11.45
N GLY A 136 1.50 10.47 -10.86
CA GLY A 136 2.77 10.29 -11.56
C GLY A 136 3.32 8.86 -11.46
N GLY A 137 4.63 8.72 -11.66
CA GLY A 137 5.38 7.49 -11.50
C GLY A 137 5.80 7.22 -10.05
N VAL A 138 6.17 5.98 -9.79
CA VAL A 138 6.67 5.54 -8.47
C VAL A 138 8.02 4.88 -8.67
N THR A 139 9.05 5.40 -8.00
CA THR A 139 10.41 4.83 -8.03
C THR A 139 10.81 4.39 -6.63
N LEU A 140 11.05 3.10 -6.42
CA LEU A 140 11.49 2.52 -5.15
C LEU A 140 12.79 1.72 -5.38
N LEU A 141 13.94 2.26 -4.97
CA LEU A 141 15.22 1.62 -5.30
C LEU A 141 15.50 0.38 -4.45
N ALA A 142 15.24 0.44 -3.14
CA ALA A 142 15.40 -0.69 -2.23
C ALA A 142 14.22 -0.77 -1.25
N VAL A 143 13.61 -1.94 -1.14
CA VAL A 143 12.54 -2.24 -0.18
C VAL A 143 12.84 -3.57 0.48
N GLY A 144 12.92 -3.63 1.81
CA GLY A 144 13.24 -4.87 2.53
C GLY A 144 12.09 -5.89 2.54
N GLY A 145 10.85 -5.41 2.53
CA GLY A 145 9.62 -6.18 2.65
C GLY A 145 8.81 -6.25 1.36
N THR A 146 7.48 -6.19 1.51
CA THR A 146 6.54 -6.34 0.39
C THR A 146 6.15 -4.97 -0.18
N VAL A 147 6.04 -4.89 -1.51
CA VAL A 147 5.56 -3.69 -2.20
C VAL A 147 4.15 -3.93 -2.71
N ARG A 148 3.22 -3.04 -2.38
CA ARG A 148 1.85 -3.03 -2.91
C ARG A 148 1.57 -1.70 -3.58
N LEU A 149 1.24 -1.75 -4.87
CA LEU A 149 0.90 -0.58 -5.66
C LEU A 149 -0.50 -0.74 -6.22
N SER A 150 -1.33 0.29 -6.03
CA SER A 150 -2.68 0.35 -6.59
C SER A 150 -3.00 1.75 -7.09
N ASP A 151 -3.76 1.87 -8.18
CA ASP A 151 -4.16 3.17 -8.73
C ASP A 151 -2.98 4.13 -8.97
N VAL A 152 -1.91 3.60 -9.57
CA VAL A 152 -0.76 4.39 -10.04
C VAL A 152 -0.94 4.64 -11.53
N LYS A 153 -1.05 5.90 -11.93
CA LYS A 153 -1.25 6.28 -13.34
C LYS A 153 0.04 6.24 -14.15
N GLY A 154 1.19 6.52 -13.54
CA GLY A 154 2.50 6.40 -14.16
C GLY A 154 3.07 4.98 -14.09
N ARG A 155 4.36 4.87 -14.43
CA ARG A 155 5.12 3.61 -14.37
C ARG A 155 5.77 3.40 -13.00
N PHE A 156 5.98 2.14 -12.63
CA PHE A 156 6.73 1.75 -11.45
C PHE A 156 8.16 1.34 -11.84
N GLN A 157 9.15 1.97 -11.21
CA GLN A 157 10.54 1.57 -11.31
C GLN A 157 11.03 1.05 -9.95
N GLY A 158 11.23 -0.26 -9.86
CA GLY A 158 11.75 -0.92 -8.66
C GLY A 158 13.19 -1.37 -8.86
N GLY A 159 14.05 -1.25 -7.85
CA GLY A 159 15.40 -1.84 -7.90
C GLY A 159 15.44 -3.24 -7.29
N ALA A 160 15.53 -3.29 -5.96
CA ALA A 160 15.56 -4.52 -5.18
C ALA A 160 14.42 -4.55 -4.14
N ILE A 161 13.63 -5.61 -4.15
CA ILE A 161 12.52 -5.87 -3.23
C ILE A 161 12.82 -7.18 -2.50
N GLY A 162 13.01 -7.16 -1.19
CA GLY A 162 13.32 -8.36 -0.41
C GLY A 162 12.13 -9.31 -0.26
N GLY A 163 10.91 -8.78 -0.17
CA GLY A 163 9.67 -9.55 -0.08
C GLY A 163 9.02 -9.79 -1.44
N SER A 164 7.69 -9.67 -1.50
CA SER A 164 6.90 -9.85 -2.73
C SER A 164 6.50 -8.51 -3.35
N LEU A 165 6.23 -8.50 -4.65
CA LEU A 165 5.68 -7.35 -5.37
C LEU A 165 4.25 -7.67 -5.83
N LYS A 166 3.30 -6.80 -5.47
CA LYS A 166 1.90 -6.86 -5.92
C LYS A 166 1.53 -5.56 -6.63
N CYS A 167 1.48 -5.60 -7.95
CA CYS A 167 1.15 -4.44 -8.79
C CYS A 167 0.45 -4.85 -10.10
N ALA A 168 -0.65 -5.61 -10.01
CA ALA A 168 -1.37 -6.16 -11.17
C ALA A 168 -1.87 -5.12 -12.21
N GLU A 169 -2.04 -3.86 -11.79
CA GLU A 169 -2.56 -2.78 -12.63
C GLU A 169 -1.53 -1.74 -13.06
N VAL A 170 -0.30 -1.84 -12.55
CA VAL A 170 0.77 -0.86 -12.75
C VAL A 170 1.80 -1.43 -13.71
N GLU A 171 2.21 -0.60 -14.67
CA GLU A 171 3.25 -0.97 -15.63
C GLU A 171 4.62 -0.78 -15.00
N ILE A 172 5.48 -1.79 -15.13
CA ILE A 172 6.87 -1.67 -14.66
C ILE A 172 7.76 -1.06 -15.74
N ALA A 173 8.76 -0.32 -15.31
CA ALA A 173 9.83 0.22 -16.15
C ALA A 173 11.19 -0.23 -15.61
N GLY A 174 11.96 -0.91 -16.46
CA GLY A 174 13.34 -1.30 -16.18
C GLY A 174 13.48 -2.65 -15.48
N ASN A 175 14.70 -2.89 -15.00
CA ASN A 175 15.08 -4.13 -14.33
C ASN A 175 14.51 -4.18 -12.91
N LEU A 176 14.16 -5.38 -12.45
CA LEU A 176 13.52 -5.56 -11.16
C LEU A 176 14.00 -6.85 -10.50
N SER A 177 14.43 -6.79 -9.24
CA SER A 177 14.77 -7.96 -8.43
C SER A 177 13.83 -8.10 -7.25
N VAL A 178 13.19 -9.25 -7.11
CA VAL A 178 12.22 -9.57 -6.05
C VAL A 178 12.65 -10.84 -5.33
N GLY A 179 12.74 -10.83 -4.00
CA GLY A 179 13.12 -12.01 -3.22
C GLY A 179 12.00 -13.06 -3.17
N GLY A 180 10.75 -12.61 -3.13
CA GLY A 180 9.55 -13.44 -3.15
C GLY A 180 8.90 -13.55 -4.53
N SER A 181 7.56 -13.52 -4.55
CA SER A 181 6.77 -13.58 -5.80
C SER A 181 6.50 -12.19 -6.35
N ALA A 182 6.40 -12.08 -7.67
CA ALA A 182 6.14 -10.82 -8.37
C ALA A 182 4.88 -10.93 -9.23
N GLU A 183 3.97 -9.97 -9.07
CA GLU A 183 2.77 -9.81 -9.88
C GLU A 183 2.75 -8.39 -10.47
N PHE A 184 2.81 -8.28 -11.79
CA PHE A 184 2.92 -6.98 -12.48
C PHE A 184 2.39 -7.00 -13.91
N ARG A 185 2.24 -5.81 -14.49
CA ARG A 185 1.92 -5.65 -15.90
C ARG A 185 3.12 -5.17 -16.70
N LEU A 186 3.28 -5.72 -17.91
CA LEU A 186 4.28 -5.31 -18.88
C LEU A 186 3.60 -4.63 -20.07
N ASN A 187 4.12 -3.46 -20.43
CA ASN A 187 3.78 -2.77 -21.68
C ASN A 187 5.09 -2.29 -22.32
N PRO A 188 5.89 -3.22 -22.89
CA PRO A 188 7.19 -2.88 -23.44
C PRO A 188 7.05 -2.02 -24.69
N GLY A 189 7.81 -0.93 -24.73
CA GLY A 189 8.09 -0.20 -25.97
C GLY A 189 9.03 -0.98 -26.90
N PRO A 190 9.23 -0.53 -28.15
CA PRO A 190 10.02 -1.26 -29.15
C PRO A 190 11.50 -1.47 -28.80
N GLU A 191 12.08 -0.67 -27.89
CA GLU A 191 13.49 -0.75 -27.48
C GLU A 191 13.69 -1.16 -26.00
N ASP A 192 12.62 -1.54 -25.31
CA ASP A 192 12.65 -1.76 -23.87
C ASP A 192 13.18 -3.15 -23.48
N ALA A 193 14.47 -3.24 -23.13
CA ALA A 193 15.04 -4.47 -22.55
C ALA A 193 14.84 -4.51 -21.03
N PHE A 194 14.18 -5.56 -20.53
CA PHE A 194 13.95 -5.75 -19.09
C PHE A 194 14.50 -7.08 -18.60
N LEU A 195 15.16 -7.05 -17.44
CA LEU A 195 15.53 -8.23 -16.66
C LEU A 195 14.76 -8.21 -15.34
N VAL A 196 13.84 -9.16 -15.18
CA VAL A 196 13.10 -9.35 -13.92
C VAL A 196 13.53 -10.65 -13.28
N ARG A 197 13.95 -10.59 -12.01
CA ARG A 197 14.34 -11.76 -11.22
C ARG A 197 13.41 -11.87 -10.01
N ALA A 198 12.88 -13.05 -9.76
CA ALA A 198 12.09 -13.35 -8.58
C ALA A 198 12.61 -14.63 -7.92
N GLY A 199 12.74 -14.66 -6.59
CA GLY A 199 13.03 -15.92 -5.87
C GLY A 199 11.82 -16.85 -5.84
N GLY A 200 10.61 -16.30 -5.86
CA GLY A 200 9.33 -17.02 -5.90
C GLY A 200 8.78 -17.20 -7.32
N SER A 201 7.47 -17.04 -7.49
CA SER A 201 6.81 -17.15 -8.81
C SER A 201 6.60 -15.78 -9.45
N ILE A 202 6.68 -15.72 -10.78
CA ILE A 202 6.38 -14.51 -11.56
C ILE A 202 5.04 -14.70 -12.27
N HIS A 203 4.13 -13.77 -12.04
CA HIS A 203 2.90 -13.62 -12.81
C HIS A 203 2.95 -12.29 -13.53
N CYS A 204 3.11 -12.32 -14.85
CA CYS A 204 3.13 -11.12 -15.66
C CYS A 204 1.96 -11.13 -16.65
N ALA A 205 1.21 -10.02 -16.66
CA ALA A 205 0.23 -9.74 -17.68
C ALA A 205 0.85 -8.79 -18.70
N VAL A 206 0.78 -9.13 -19.98
CA VAL A 206 1.34 -8.31 -21.05
C VAL A 206 0.21 -7.59 -21.79
N ALA A 207 0.40 -6.30 -22.07
CA ALA A 207 -0.58 -5.49 -22.79
C ALA A 207 -0.96 -6.12 -24.15
N ASN A 208 -2.24 -6.01 -24.51
CA ASN A 208 -2.74 -6.53 -25.78
C ASN A 208 -2.06 -5.81 -26.95
N GLY A 209 -1.56 -6.59 -27.92
CA GLY A 209 -0.86 -6.03 -29.09
C GLY A 209 0.59 -5.61 -28.84
N ALA A 210 1.11 -5.77 -27.62
CA ALA A 210 2.53 -5.57 -27.36
C ALA A 210 3.38 -6.58 -28.13
N ARG A 211 4.52 -6.12 -28.63
CA ARG A 211 5.49 -6.91 -29.39
C ARG A 211 6.73 -7.10 -28.53
N ALA A 212 7.06 -8.32 -28.14
CA ALA A 212 8.22 -8.62 -27.31
C ALA A 212 8.62 -10.10 -27.40
N GLN A 213 9.91 -10.36 -27.20
CA GLN A 213 10.43 -11.72 -27.04
C GLN A 213 10.70 -11.96 -25.56
N LEU A 214 9.89 -12.82 -24.93
CA LEU A 214 10.00 -13.15 -23.51
C LEU A 214 10.83 -14.43 -23.33
N SER A 215 11.98 -14.34 -22.68
CA SER A 215 12.73 -15.49 -22.20
C SER A 215 12.32 -15.79 -20.75
N LEU A 216 11.51 -16.82 -20.56
CA LEU A 216 11.00 -17.28 -19.26
C LEU A 216 11.92 -18.38 -18.73
N ILE A 217 12.62 -18.12 -17.64
CA ILE A 217 13.52 -19.08 -16.99
C ILE A 217 12.92 -19.40 -15.63
N ASP A 218 12.56 -20.66 -15.41
CA ASP A 218 11.96 -21.10 -14.16
C ASP A 218 12.55 -22.45 -13.69
N HIS A 219 12.03 -23.01 -12.59
CA HIS A 219 12.53 -24.29 -12.06
C HIS A 219 12.36 -25.49 -13.02
N GLN A 220 11.53 -25.37 -14.06
CA GLN A 220 11.28 -26.43 -15.05
C GLN A 220 12.15 -26.27 -16.30
N GLY A 221 12.80 -25.12 -16.47
CA GLY A 221 13.73 -24.84 -17.57
C GLY A 221 13.53 -23.47 -18.21
N ALA A 222 14.22 -23.24 -19.31
CA ALA A 222 14.07 -22.04 -20.13
C ALA A 222 13.02 -22.25 -21.22
N ARG A 223 12.14 -21.27 -21.40
CA ARG A 223 11.08 -21.23 -22.42
C ARG A 223 11.08 -19.86 -23.07
N GLU A 224 10.97 -19.83 -24.38
CA GLU A 224 10.81 -18.57 -25.13
C GLU A 224 9.35 -18.41 -25.55
N LEU A 225 8.81 -17.21 -25.34
CA LEU A 225 7.48 -16.82 -25.76
C LEU A 225 7.59 -15.55 -26.60
N ALA A 226 7.35 -15.70 -27.90
CA ALA A 226 7.23 -14.57 -28.81
C ALA A 226 5.82 -13.99 -28.74
N LEU A 227 5.71 -12.72 -28.37
CA LEU A 227 4.48 -11.94 -28.44
C LEU A 227 4.59 -11.03 -29.67
N GLY A 228 3.84 -11.33 -30.73
CA GLY A 228 3.88 -10.57 -31.99
C GLY A 228 5.16 -10.76 -32.81
N GLU A 229 5.32 -9.95 -33.87
CA GLU A 229 6.50 -9.96 -34.74
C GLU A 229 7.48 -8.82 -34.37
N GLY A 230 8.71 -9.19 -34.00
CA GLY A 230 9.73 -8.25 -33.53
C GLY A 230 9.45 -7.73 -32.12
N GLY A 231 10.29 -6.81 -31.63
CA GLY A 231 10.18 -6.23 -30.29
C GLY A 231 11.36 -6.58 -29.38
N PRO A 232 11.44 -5.97 -28.20
CA PRO A 232 12.60 -6.10 -27.35
C PRO A 232 12.65 -7.47 -26.66
N GLN A 233 13.86 -7.83 -26.24
CA GLN A 233 14.10 -9.02 -25.45
C GLN A 233 13.89 -8.71 -23.97
N ILE A 234 12.97 -9.45 -23.35
CA ILE A 234 12.68 -9.37 -21.91
C ILE A 234 12.98 -10.73 -21.30
N THR A 235 13.76 -10.74 -20.23
CA THR A 235 14.13 -11.97 -19.53
C THR A 235 13.48 -11.98 -18.15
N LEU A 236 12.67 -13.00 -17.90
CA LEU A 236 11.99 -13.24 -16.61
C LEU A 236 12.58 -14.48 -15.98
N ILE A 237 13.22 -14.34 -14.82
CA ILE A 237 13.86 -15.44 -14.09
C ILE A 237 13.13 -15.64 -12.77
N ALA A 238 12.52 -16.80 -12.55
CA ALA A 238 11.87 -17.13 -11.29
C ALA A 238 12.49 -18.38 -10.66
N GLY A 239 12.61 -18.42 -9.33
CA GLY A 239 12.91 -19.66 -8.61
C GLY A 239 11.72 -20.62 -8.57
N GLY A 240 10.50 -20.09 -8.70
CA GLY A 240 9.24 -20.83 -8.77
C GLY A 240 8.76 -21.00 -10.21
N THR A 241 7.48 -20.70 -10.46
CA THR A 241 6.86 -20.79 -11.79
C THR A 241 6.80 -19.42 -12.45
N VAL A 242 7.08 -19.33 -13.74
CA VAL A 242 6.80 -18.13 -14.54
C VAL A 242 5.51 -18.34 -15.34
N ARG A 243 4.54 -17.44 -15.17
CA ARG A 243 3.34 -17.34 -16.00
C ARG A 243 3.32 -15.97 -16.68
N ALA A 244 3.33 -16.01 -18.01
CA ALA A 244 3.14 -14.85 -18.86
C ALA A 244 1.83 -15.05 -19.64
N GLN A 245 0.91 -14.09 -19.55
CA GLN A 245 -0.33 -14.11 -20.31
C GLN A 245 -0.49 -12.79 -21.05
N GLN A 246 -0.88 -12.86 -22.32
CA GLN A 246 -1.27 -11.69 -23.08
C GLN A 246 -2.72 -11.32 -22.75
N GLY A 247 -2.97 -10.04 -22.51
CA GLY A 247 -4.23 -9.57 -21.94
C GLY A 247 -4.15 -9.43 -20.43
N GLY A 248 -4.99 -8.53 -19.89
CA GLY A 248 -4.99 -8.22 -18.46
C GLY A 248 -5.32 -9.45 -17.61
N PHE A 249 -5.01 -9.35 -16.31
CA PHE A 249 -5.52 -10.27 -15.29
C PHE A 249 -7.05 -10.31 -15.41
N ASP A 250 -7.59 -11.40 -15.96
CA ASP A 250 -9.03 -11.51 -16.20
C ASP A 250 -9.75 -11.60 -14.85
N GLY A 251 -10.43 -10.51 -14.48
CA GLY A 251 -10.99 -10.31 -13.14
C GLY A 251 -11.65 -8.94 -12.89
N SER A 252 -11.40 -7.93 -13.74
CA SER A 252 -12.14 -6.65 -13.68
C SER A 252 -12.40 -6.07 -15.07
N SER A 253 -13.21 -6.78 -15.85
CA SER A 253 -13.86 -6.27 -17.05
C SER A 253 -14.92 -5.21 -16.71
N THR A 254 -14.52 -4.06 -16.15
CA THR A 254 -15.46 -2.94 -15.97
C THR A 254 -14.90 -1.52 -16.02
N ASN A 255 -13.58 -1.25 -16.13
CA ASN A 255 -13.16 0.16 -16.07
C ASN A 255 -12.00 0.65 -16.96
N ARG A 256 -11.59 -0.10 -17.99
CA ARG A 256 -10.59 0.39 -18.96
C ARG A 256 -11.00 0.36 -20.43
N ALA A 257 -12.15 -0.24 -20.76
CA ALA A 257 -12.73 -0.17 -22.11
C ALA A 257 -13.55 1.11 -22.35
N THR A 258 -13.87 1.86 -21.29
CA THR A 258 -14.63 3.12 -21.36
C THR A 258 -13.75 4.34 -21.67
N SER A 259 -12.50 4.38 -21.21
CA SER A 259 -11.61 5.52 -21.50
C SER A 259 -11.07 5.51 -22.94
N ALA A 260 -10.66 4.35 -23.46
CA ALA A 260 -10.14 4.26 -24.83
C ALA A 260 -11.20 4.55 -25.92
N ARG A 261 -12.50 4.38 -25.61
CA ARG A 261 -13.59 4.76 -26.53
C ARG A 261 -13.95 6.25 -26.44
N ILE A 262 -13.63 6.92 -25.35
CA ILE A 262 -13.88 8.36 -25.20
C ILE A 262 -12.80 9.16 -25.94
N ASP A 263 -11.53 8.74 -25.88
CA ASP A 263 -10.45 9.44 -26.59
C ASP A 263 -10.55 9.29 -28.13
N ASP A 264 -10.96 8.11 -28.63
CA ASP A 264 -11.19 7.89 -30.08
C ASP A 264 -12.49 8.60 -30.57
N ALA A 265 -13.47 8.80 -29.69
CA ALA A 265 -14.66 9.60 -29.99
C ALA A 265 -14.39 11.11 -29.96
N LEU A 266 -13.46 11.58 -29.12
CA LEU A 266 -13.07 13.00 -29.03
C LEU A 266 -12.11 13.38 -30.17
N GLY A 267 -11.20 12.50 -30.58
CA GLY A 267 -10.34 12.73 -31.76
C GLY A 267 -11.10 12.83 -33.09
N ARG A 268 -12.30 12.24 -33.17
CA ARG A 268 -13.21 12.36 -34.32
C ARG A 268 -14.05 13.63 -34.34
N LEU A 269 -14.08 14.40 -33.25
CA LEU A 269 -14.86 15.64 -33.14
C LEU A 269 -14.06 16.91 -33.50
N ASP A 270 -12.72 16.84 -33.54
CA ASP A 270 -11.86 17.97 -33.95
C ASP A 270 -11.94 18.31 -35.45
N GLY A 271 -12.62 17.48 -36.25
CA GLY A 271 -12.86 17.74 -37.68
C GLY A 271 -14.20 18.39 -38.03
N ILE A 272 -15.09 18.64 -37.06
CA ILE A 272 -16.46 19.16 -37.29
C ILE A 272 -16.62 20.58 -36.74
N GLY A 273 -15.52 21.29 -36.52
CA GLY A 273 -15.51 22.64 -35.96
C GLY A 273 -15.95 23.76 -36.91
N GLU A 274 -15.88 23.55 -38.22
CA GLU A 274 -16.13 24.62 -39.20
C GLU A 274 -17.54 24.63 -39.82
N GLU A 275 -18.33 23.55 -39.71
CA GLU A 275 -19.67 23.48 -40.33
C GLU A 275 -20.83 23.72 -39.33
N LEU A 276 -20.58 23.65 -38.03
CA LEU A 276 -21.60 23.88 -36.98
C LEU A 276 -21.85 25.36 -36.67
N GLY A 277 -20.99 26.27 -37.13
CA GLY A 277 -21.10 27.72 -36.90
C GLY A 277 -22.28 28.40 -37.60
N LEU A 278 -22.86 27.78 -38.62
CA LEU A 278 -23.95 28.37 -39.41
C LEU A 278 -25.31 27.68 -39.24
N ARG A 279 -25.42 26.64 -38.40
CA ARG A 279 -26.71 25.97 -38.09
C ARG A 279 -27.23 26.20 -36.67
N PHE A 280 -26.45 26.87 -35.81
CA PHE A 280 -26.82 27.13 -34.40
C PHE A 280 -27.82 28.29 -34.18
N LYS A 281 -28.37 28.91 -35.23
CA LYS A 281 -29.35 30.02 -35.13
C LYS A 281 -30.82 29.58 -35.17
N MET A 282 -31.14 28.29 -35.24
CA MET A 282 -32.54 27.82 -35.40
C MET A 282 -33.08 26.86 -34.32
N LEU A 283 -32.30 26.46 -33.31
CA LEU A 283 -32.83 25.68 -32.18
C LEU A 283 -32.92 26.54 -30.91
N GLY A 284 -33.85 27.50 -30.94
CA GLY A 284 -34.20 28.35 -29.79
C GLY A 284 -35.39 27.84 -28.97
N ASN A 285 -36.10 26.81 -29.40
CA ASN A 285 -37.32 26.32 -28.74
C ASN A 285 -37.31 24.79 -28.74
N ASP A 286 -36.85 24.17 -27.64
CA ASP A 286 -37.29 22.85 -27.13
C ASP A 286 -36.37 22.35 -25.99
N PHE A 287 -36.25 23.15 -24.92
CA PHE A 287 -35.46 22.76 -23.73
C PHE A 287 -36.31 22.08 -22.62
N GLU A 288 -37.62 21.99 -22.76
CA GLU A 288 -38.49 21.34 -21.76
C GLU A 288 -38.46 19.79 -21.82
N ALA A 289 -38.06 19.20 -22.96
CA ALA A 289 -38.07 17.74 -23.11
C ALA A 289 -36.91 17.02 -22.39
N LEU A 290 -35.77 17.69 -22.17
CA LEU A 290 -34.58 17.09 -21.55
C LEU A 290 -34.70 16.98 -20.01
N GLY A 291 -35.43 17.90 -19.35
CA GLY A 291 -35.67 17.86 -17.91
C GLY A 291 -36.51 16.65 -17.46
N SER A 292 -37.45 16.22 -18.30
CA SER A 292 -38.37 15.12 -17.98
C SER A 292 -37.71 13.73 -17.91
N MET A 293 -36.49 13.58 -18.45
CA MET A 293 -35.75 12.33 -18.47
C MET A 293 -34.82 12.18 -17.25
N GLY A 294 -34.25 13.28 -16.76
CA GLY A 294 -33.43 13.33 -15.55
C GLY A 294 -34.22 12.96 -14.29
N ASP A 295 -35.46 13.46 -14.18
CA ASP A 295 -36.32 13.18 -13.03
C ASP A 295 -36.75 11.71 -12.92
N ARG A 296 -36.96 11.02 -14.05
CA ARG A 296 -37.31 9.59 -14.06
C ARG A 296 -36.15 8.70 -13.62
N ILE A 297 -34.92 9.09 -13.94
CA ILE A 297 -33.70 8.37 -13.55
C ILE A 297 -33.41 8.60 -12.07
N ALA A 298 -33.53 9.84 -11.59
CA ALA A 298 -33.39 10.18 -10.18
C ALA A 298 -34.46 9.49 -9.29
N GLN A 299 -35.73 9.44 -9.74
CA GLN A 299 -36.79 8.74 -9.02
C GLN A 299 -36.59 7.21 -8.98
N ARG A 300 -36.08 6.59 -10.05
CA ARG A 300 -35.75 5.15 -10.05
C ARG A 300 -34.60 4.83 -9.10
N ALA A 301 -33.57 5.67 -9.06
CA ALA A 301 -32.44 5.49 -8.15
C ALA A 301 -32.86 5.63 -6.68
N ARG A 302 -33.70 6.62 -6.35
CA ARG A 302 -34.23 6.80 -4.98
C ARG A 302 -35.11 5.64 -4.54
N ARG A 303 -36.04 5.18 -5.39
CA ARG A 303 -36.90 4.01 -5.09
C ARG A 303 -36.11 2.71 -4.95
N ALA A 304 -34.99 2.57 -5.65
CA ALA A 304 -34.09 1.42 -5.50
C ALA A 304 -33.31 1.48 -4.18
N ALA A 305 -32.83 2.66 -3.80
CA ALA A 305 -32.15 2.89 -2.53
C ALA A 305 -33.08 2.67 -1.32
N GLU A 306 -34.32 3.17 -1.37
CA GLU A 306 -35.32 2.99 -0.31
C GLU A 306 -35.70 1.51 -0.12
N ARG A 307 -35.83 0.74 -1.21
CA ARG A 307 -36.10 -0.71 -1.11
C ARG A 307 -34.91 -1.49 -0.55
N ALA A 308 -33.69 -1.02 -0.77
CA ALA A 308 -32.49 -1.64 -0.22
C ALA A 308 -32.35 -1.35 1.27
N THR A 309 -32.62 -0.10 1.71
CA THR A 309 -32.59 0.27 3.12
C THR A 309 -33.71 -0.39 3.91
N GLU A 310 -34.92 -0.52 3.35
CA GLU A 310 -36.03 -1.19 4.02
C GLU A 310 -35.78 -2.70 4.20
N LYS A 311 -35.19 -3.37 3.19
CA LYS A 311 -34.80 -4.79 3.32
C LYS A 311 -33.66 -4.99 4.33
N ALA A 312 -32.72 -4.06 4.42
CA ALA A 312 -31.66 -4.09 5.42
C ALA A 312 -32.24 -3.90 6.84
N ARG A 313 -33.18 -2.95 7.01
CA ARG A 313 -33.83 -2.69 8.29
C ARG A 313 -34.67 -3.88 8.78
N ARG A 314 -35.45 -4.51 7.90
CA ARG A 314 -36.24 -5.72 8.22
C ARG A 314 -35.39 -6.96 8.53
N ARG A 315 -34.11 -6.98 8.15
CA ARG A 315 -33.16 -8.03 8.55
C ARG A 315 -32.60 -7.72 9.94
N ALA A 316 -32.18 -6.48 10.18
CA ALA A 316 -31.70 -6.03 11.49
C ALA A 316 -32.76 -6.20 12.60
N GLU A 317 -34.02 -5.85 12.33
CA GLU A 317 -35.12 -6.05 13.30
C GLU A 317 -35.35 -7.53 13.63
N ARG A 318 -35.26 -8.43 12.63
CA ARG A 318 -35.43 -9.88 12.85
C ARG A 318 -34.29 -10.51 13.64
N ASP A 319 -33.07 -10.01 13.46
CA ASP A 319 -31.91 -10.50 14.21
C ASP A 319 -31.93 -10.00 15.67
N LEU A 320 -32.39 -8.77 15.90
CA LEU A 320 -32.65 -8.24 17.25
C LEU A 320 -33.77 -9.01 17.96
N GLU A 321 -34.87 -9.33 17.26
CA GLU A 321 -35.98 -10.08 17.86
C GLU A 321 -35.56 -11.52 18.22
N ARG A 322 -34.72 -12.17 17.39
CA ARG A 322 -34.12 -13.48 17.71
C ARG A 322 -33.18 -13.43 18.91
N ALA A 323 -32.42 -12.35 19.06
CA ALA A 323 -31.54 -12.15 20.21
C ALA A 323 -32.37 -11.94 21.50
N GLN A 324 -33.45 -11.16 21.44
CA GLN A 324 -34.33 -10.94 22.59
C GLN A 324 -35.13 -12.18 22.99
N ARG A 325 -35.61 -12.98 22.03
CA ARG A 325 -36.27 -14.28 22.34
C ARG A 325 -35.33 -15.28 23.01
N ARG A 326 -34.02 -15.21 22.73
CA ARG A 326 -33.00 -16.00 23.44
C ARG A 326 -32.73 -15.49 24.85
N ALA A 327 -32.94 -14.20 25.11
CA ALA A 327 -32.76 -13.59 26.43
C ALA A 327 -33.98 -13.76 27.36
N GLN A 328 -35.19 -13.98 26.82
CA GLN A 328 -36.43 -14.10 27.60
C GLN A 328 -37.02 -15.53 27.62
N GLY A 329 -36.34 -16.53 27.05
CA GLY A 329 -36.77 -17.92 27.14
C GLY A 329 -36.68 -18.45 28.58
N PRO A 330 -37.58 -19.35 29.03
CA PRO A 330 -37.55 -19.86 30.40
C PRO A 330 -36.23 -20.58 30.67
N SER A 331 -35.53 -20.17 31.73
CA SER A 331 -34.40 -20.87 32.29
C SER A 331 -34.88 -22.20 32.88
N PHE A 332 -34.82 -23.28 32.10
CA PHE A 332 -34.98 -24.63 32.64
C PHE A 332 -33.72 -25.01 33.43
N SER A 333 -33.75 -24.76 34.74
CA SER A 333 -32.75 -25.28 35.68
C SER A 333 -33.09 -26.74 36.02
N PHE A 334 -32.42 -27.69 35.38
CA PHE A 334 -32.51 -29.10 35.75
C PHE A 334 -31.48 -29.38 36.85
N ALA A 335 -31.94 -29.54 38.09
CA ALA A 335 -31.09 -29.84 39.25
C ALA A 335 -30.98 -31.36 39.43
N TRP A 336 -29.77 -31.92 39.24
CA TRP A 336 -29.47 -33.29 39.63
C TRP A 336 -28.92 -33.33 41.07
N PRO A 337 -29.49 -34.13 41.98
CA PRO A 337 -29.02 -34.23 43.36
C PRO A 337 -27.69 -34.99 43.44
N ARG A 338 -26.78 -34.51 44.29
CA ARG A 338 -25.55 -35.24 44.68
C ARG A 338 -25.89 -36.42 45.58
N GLY A 339 -25.34 -37.60 45.29
CA GLY A 339 -25.29 -38.70 46.25
C GLY A 339 -24.78 -40.03 45.67
N SER A 340 -23.49 -40.29 45.88
CA SER A 340 -22.77 -41.58 46.06
C SER A 340 -23.38 -42.90 45.53
N GLY A 341 -22.60 -43.66 44.75
CA GLY A 341 -22.80 -45.11 44.60
C GLY A 341 -21.98 -45.73 43.46
N ASP A 342 -21.12 -46.67 43.84
CA ASP A 342 -20.21 -47.51 43.06
C ASP A 342 -20.67 -48.04 41.69
N GLY A 343 -19.71 -48.19 40.78
CA GLY A 343 -19.72 -49.23 39.74
C GLY A 343 -19.88 -48.77 38.29
N PRO A 344 -19.33 -49.53 37.32
CA PRO A 344 -18.49 -48.94 36.29
C PRO A 344 -19.16 -48.89 34.91
N GLY A 345 -18.83 -47.84 34.15
CA GLY A 345 -19.08 -47.78 32.72
C GLY A 345 -19.71 -46.45 32.30
N GLY A 346 -18.98 -45.68 31.50
CA GLY A 346 -19.54 -44.55 30.77
C GLY A 346 -18.95 -43.20 31.15
N PHE A 347 -17.98 -42.78 30.35
CA PHE A 347 -17.69 -41.42 29.91
C PHE A 347 -18.39 -40.28 30.67
N ALA A 348 -17.62 -39.51 31.44
CA ALA A 348 -17.98 -38.17 31.86
C ALA A 348 -16.80 -37.22 31.69
N MET A 349 -17.09 -36.14 30.97
CA MET A 349 -16.26 -34.98 30.65
C MET A 349 -15.91 -34.18 31.92
N PRO A 350 -14.67 -33.68 32.09
CA PRO A 350 -14.37 -32.72 33.13
C PRO A 350 -14.81 -31.30 32.72
N ALA A 351 -15.40 -30.59 33.69
CA ALA A 351 -15.61 -29.16 33.65
C ALA A 351 -14.28 -28.41 33.88
N THR A 352 -14.30 -27.12 33.53
CA THR A 352 -13.25 -26.09 33.63
C THR A 352 -12.28 -26.04 32.44
N GLY A 353 -12.55 -25.07 31.55
CA GLY A 353 -11.64 -24.57 30.54
C GLY A 353 -11.18 -23.15 30.92
N PRO A 354 -9.87 -22.88 31.10
CA PRO A 354 -9.35 -21.77 31.89
C PRO A 354 -8.73 -20.64 31.04
N ALA A 355 -8.33 -19.57 31.73
CA ALA A 355 -7.46 -18.51 31.23
C ALA A 355 -6.20 -19.03 30.53
N GLU A 356 -5.77 -18.32 29.49
CA GLU A 356 -4.56 -18.60 28.72
C GLU A 356 -3.30 -18.61 29.63
N PRO A 357 -2.50 -19.68 29.59
CA PRO A 357 -1.22 -19.73 30.29
C PRO A 357 -0.12 -19.03 29.48
N ALA A 358 0.79 -18.38 30.21
CA ALA A 358 2.06 -17.86 29.71
C ALA A 358 2.95 -18.98 29.12
N PRO A 359 3.84 -18.65 28.16
CA PRO A 359 4.71 -19.65 27.54
C PRO A 359 5.68 -20.28 28.56
N PRO A 360 5.98 -21.59 28.47
CA PRO A 360 6.87 -22.28 29.39
C PRO A 360 8.35 -21.92 29.15
N PRO A 361 9.22 -22.02 30.18
CA PRO A 361 10.67 -21.87 30.04
C PRO A 361 11.27 -23.04 29.24
N ALA A 362 12.32 -22.73 28.46
CA ALA A 362 13.01 -23.65 27.57
C ALA A 362 13.60 -24.87 28.29
N GLU A 363 13.49 -26.04 27.65
CA GLU A 363 14.13 -27.28 28.07
C GLU A 363 15.66 -27.23 27.83
N PRO A 364 16.49 -27.87 28.67
CA PRO A 364 17.94 -27.82 28.53
C PRO A 364 18.45 -28.59 27.30
N VAL A 365 19.41 -27.96 26.62
CA VAL A 365 20.04 -28.29 25.33
C VAL A 365 20.53 -29.75 25.21
N SER A 366 20.27 -30.36 24.05
CA SER A 366 20.78 -31.70 23.70
C SER A 366 22.19 -31.63 23.10
N ASP A 367 23.13 -32.40 23.66
CA ASP A 367 24.52 -32.54 23.16
C ASP A 367 24.63 -32.93 21.67
N ALA A 368 23.56 -33.47 21.09
CA ALA A 368 23.50 -33.81 19.67
C ALA A 368 23.58 -32.59 18.76
N GLU A 369 23.04 -31.44 19.18
CA GLU A 369 22.97 -30.22 18.36
C GLU A 369 24.32 -29.48 18.36
N ARG A 370 25.00 -29.49 19.51
CA ARG A 370 26.39 -28.98 19.65
C ARG A 370 27.35 -29.75 18.74
N MET A 371 27.21 -31.07 18.68
CA MET A 371 28.01 -31.94 17.82
C MET A 371 27.76 -31.69 16.33
N ALA A 372 26.55 -31.29 15.93
CA ALA A 372 26.23 -30.94 14.55
C ALA A 372 26.91 -29.63 14.12
N ILE A 373 26.94 -28.63 14.99
CA ILE A 373 27.60 -27.35 14.73
C ILE A 373 29.12 -27.53 14.61
N LEU A 374 29.73 -28.34 15.48
CA LEU A 374 31.17 -28.64 15.40
C LEU A 374 31.55 -29.34 14.08
N ARG A 375 30.70 -30.24 13.58
CA ARG A 375 30.90 -30.87 12.25
C ARG A 375 30.80 -29.87 11.10
N LEU A 376 30.01 -28.81 11.22
CA LEU A 376 29.89 -27.77 10.18
C LEU A 376 31.11 -26.85 10.15
N VAL A 377 31.76 -26.59 11.29
CA VAL A 377 33.05 -25.88 11.36
C VAL A 377 34.17 -26.73 10.76
N GLU A 378 34.22 -28.02 11.07
CA GLU A 378 35.19 -28.96 10.49
C GLU A 378 35.09 -29.02 8.96
N GLN A 379 33.85 -28.99 8.44
CA GLN A 379 33.57 -28.93 7.00
C GLN A 379 33.79 -27.54 6.37
N LYS A 380 34.27 -26.55 7.14
CA LYS A 380 34.46 -25.14 6.73
C LYS A 380 33.21 -24.46 6.16
N LYS A 381 32.02 -25.00 6.44
CA LYS A 381 30.75 -24.44 5.96
C LYS A 381 30.30 -23.22 6.76
N ILE A 382 30.82 -23.08 7.98
CA ILE A 382 30.61 -21.93 8.86
C ILE A 382 31.94 -21.50 9.47
N SER A 383 32.08 -20.20 9.74
CA SER A 383 33.26 -19.68 10.43
C SER A 383 33.18 -19.93 11.94
N VAL A 384 34.33 -19.90 12.63
CA VAL A 384 34.40 -20.09 14.09
C VAL A 384 33.53 -19.07 14.83
N ALA A 385 33.49 -17.82 14.35
CA ALA A 385 32.66 -16.76 14.93
C ALA A 385 31.14 -17.01 14.73
N GLN A 386 30.75 -17.61 13.61
CA GLN A 386 29.36 -17.98 13.35
C GLN A 386 28.92 -19.20 14.18
N ALA A 387 29.84 -20.14 14.41
CA ALA A 387 29.57 -21.27 15.30
C ALA A 387 29.36 -20.82 16.76
N ASP A 388 30.14 -19.84 17.22
CA ASP A 388 30.01 -19.27 18.57
C ASP A 388 28.66 -18.55 18.75
N GLN A 389 28.21 -17.79 17.75
CA GLN A 389 26.88 -17.18 17.76
C GLN A 389 25.74 -18.20 17.77
N LEU A 390 25.88 -19.31 17.04
CA LEU A 390 24.87 -20.37 17.01
C LEU A 390 24.84 -21.17 18.32
N LEU A 391 25.99 -21.38 18.96
CA LEU A 391 26.06 -22.02 20.28
C LEU A 391 25.45 -21.12 21.37
N GLN A 392 25.75 -19.82 21.36
CA GLN A 392 25.14 -18.85 22.28
C GLN A 392 23.63 -18.73 22.11
N ALA A 393 23.13 -18.82 20.87
CA ALA A 393 21.69 -18.82 20.59
C ALA A 393 20.98 -20.09 21.04
N LEU A 394 21.71 -21.19 21.25
CA LEU A 394 21.17 -22.46 21.75
C LEU A 394 21.25 -22.59 23.27
N GLU A 395 22.15 -21.85 23.93
CA GLU A 395 22.29 -21.83 25.40
C GLU A 395 21.40 -20.79 26.11
N GLY A 396 20.66 -19.99 25.35
CA GLY A 396 19.88 -18.82 25.82
C GLY A 396 18.40 -19.07 26.04
#